data_AF-A0A5D3CEV9-F1
#
_entry.id   AF-A0A5D3CEV9-F1
#
_cell.length_a   1.000
_cell.length_b   1.000
_cell.length_c   1.000
_cell.angle_alpha   90.00
_cell.angle_beta   90.00
_cell.angle_gamma   90.00
#
_symmetry.space_group_name_H-M   'P 1'
#
loop_
_entity.id
_entity.type
_entity.pdbx_description
1 polymer ?
#
loop_
_entity_poly.entity_id
_entity_poly.type
_entity_poly.pdbx_seq_one_letter_code
_entity_poly.pdbx_strand_id
1 'polypeptide(L)'
;MNHPHLPPPPSTPNPPTKMLKECGNCGSQGRWILHHVRIRGINRRLCTSCVLRLHPSSFCPSCFQFYDLSVSPHPSNRFTCSKCSSITHSHCVVNPACPDPQLLSSTSSSSYLCPPCAKPNFSFFDLDSKPRISPKSIDRKTAVVLLCAAKIASTSMGKAAIVARADAERKVREAAMARKRAREALEHVGFVLARERARRKEEASVEVSGSGNLGMKEKERNRNLGPTVKAENAFEIPAVSTLNTGTALTQRRESLNGFVRQMSMVKNEVAASMEESARHKNVEVAERLQSNNNIGLLNEKEKNENGEVEHVKNDHIGGTVNTTK
;
A
#
# COMPACT_ATOMS: atom_id res chain seq x y z
N MET A 1 39.73 -45.61 28.63
CA MET A 1 39.68 -45.30 27.18
C MET A 1 38.38 -44.57 26.94
N ASN A 2 38.42 -43.29 26.57
CA ASN A 2 37.21 -42.48 26.41
C ASN A 2 36.84 -42.40 24.93
N HIS A 3 35.62 -42.82 24.57
CA HIS A 3 35.10 -42.61 23.23
C HIS A 3 34.61 -41.15 23.07
N PRO A 4 34.94 -40.46 21.95
CA PRO A 4 34.46 -39.12 21.70
C PRO A 4 32.96 -39.13 21.36
N HIS A 5 32.18 -38.35 22.09
CA HIS A 5 30.76 -38.18 21.84
C HIS A 5 30.54 -37.26 20.63
N LEU A 6 29.92 -37.76 19.56
CA LEU A 6 29.56 -36.94 18.41
C LEU A 6 28.47 -35.91 18.81
N PRO A 7 28.50 -34.68 18.26
CA PRO A 7 27.45 -33.70 18.48
C PRO A 7 26.15 -34.11 17.75
N PRO A 8 24.97 -33.75 18.28
CA PRO A 8 23.69 -34.06 17.63
C PRO A 8 23.55 -33.32 16.29
N PRO A 9 22.83 -33.90 15.31
CA PRO A 9 22.64 -33.28 14.00
C PRO A 9 21.81 -31.98 14.10
N PRO A 10 22.02 -31.03 13.18
CA PRO A 10 21.29 -29.76 13.17
C PRO A 10 19.79 -30.00 12.95
N SER A 11 18.97 -29.39 13.80
CA SER A 11 17.51 -29.42 13.70
C SER A 11 17.05 -28.88 12.35
N THR A 12 16.23 -29.66 11.63
CA THR A 12 15.63 -29.24 10.36
C THR A 12 14.77 -28.00 10.52
N PRO A 13 14.70 -27.10 9.52
CA PRO A 13 13.80 -25.96 9.58
C PRO A 13 12.35 -26.47 9.60
N ASN A 14 11.57 -26.01 10.60
CA ASN A 14 10.16 -26.37 10.72
C ASN A 14 9.40 -26.07 9.41
N PRO A 15 8.50 -26.97 8.96
CA PRO A 15 7.67 -26.70 7.80
C PRO A 15 6.82 -25.44 8.04
N PRO A 16 6.47 -24.68 6.98
CA PRO A 16 5.74 -23.43 7.12
C PRO A 16 4.46 -23.64 7.93
N THR A 17 4.39 -22.96 9.08
CA THR A 17 3.34 -23.09 10.08
C THR A 17 1.98 -22.98 9.40
N LYS A 18 1.17 -24.05 9.45
CA LYS A 18 -0.17 -24.10 8.82
C LYS A 18 -0.91 -22.81 9.15
N MET A 19 -1.13 -21.95 8.14
CA MET A 19 -1.62 -20.58 8.36
C MET A 19 -2.87 -20.61 9.24
N LEU A 20 -2.74 -20.10 10.47
CA LEU A 20 -3.76 -20.23 11.50
C LEU A 20 -5.10 -19.71 10.95
N LYS A 21 -6.09 -20.61 10.86
CA LYS A 21 -7.45 -20.33 10.35
C LYS A 21 -8.33 -19.75 11.46
N GLU A 22 -7.75 -18.83 12.24
CA GLU A 22 -8.36 -18.27 13.44
C GLU A 22 -8.48 -16.75 13.36
N CYS A 23 -9.42 -16.20 14.13
CA CYS A 23 -9.58 -14.77 14.25
C CYS A 23 -8.55 -14.19 15.24
N GLY A 24 -7.66 -13.29 14.79
CA GLY A 24 -6.69 -12.54 15.59
C GLY A 24 -7.29 -11.47 16.53
N ASN A 25 -8.47 -11.75 17.07
CA ASN A 25 -9.17 -10.96 18.10
C ASN A 25 -9.93 -11.86 19.09
N CYS A 26 -10.68 -12.87 18.62
CA CYS A 26 -11.45 -13.76 19.48
C CYS A 26 -10.98 -15.23 19.48
N GLY A 27 -9.87 -15.56 18.81
CA GLY A 27 -9.31 -16.92 18.76
C GLY A 27 -10.17 -17.97 18.04
N SER A 28 -11.36 -17.62 17.53
CA SER A 28 -12.28 -18.60 16.96
C SER A 28 -11.68 -19.27 15.72
N GLN A 29 -11.39 -20.57 15.84
CA GLN A 29 -10.92 -21.43 14.76
C GLN A 29 -12.07 -21.82 13.81
N GLY A 30 -11.76 -22.45 12.68
CA GLY A 30 -12.75 -23.05 11.77
C GLY A 30 -13.58 -22.07 10.92
N ARG A 31 -13.58 -20.76 11.24
CA ARG A 31 -14.28 -19.75 10.43
C ARG A 31 -13.55 -19.54 9.11
N TRP A 32 -14.08 -20.15 8.04
CA TRP A 32 -13.52 -20.11 6.69
C TRP A 32 -13.40 -18.71 6.08
N ILE A 33 -14.21 -17.75 6.53
CA ILE A 33 -14.16 -16.35 6.10
C ILE A 33 -13.45 -15.49 7.15
N LEU A 34 -12.23 -15.07 6.82
CA LEU A 34 -11.44 -14.10 7.57
C LEU A 34 -11.12 -12.90 6.68
N HIS A 35 -11.29 -11.71 7.22
CA HIS A 35 -11.07 -10.42 6.58
C HIS A 35 -9.72 -9.85 7.00
N HIS A 36 -8.99 -9.25 6.07
CA HIS A 36 -7.77 -8.50 6.38
C HIS A 36 -8.13 -7.05 6.71
N VAL A 37 -7.72 -6.57 7.89
CA VAL A 37 -8.05 -5.24 8.40
C VAL A 37 -6.84 -4.64 9.11
N ARG A 38 -6.54 -3.36 8.87
CA ARG A 38 -5.49 -2.63 9.59
C ARG A 38 -6.11 -1.83 10.74
N ILE A 39 -5.76 -2.19 11.97
CA ILE A 39 -6.22 -1.54 13.20
C ILE A 39 -5.02 -1.00 13.96
N ARG A 40 -5.02 0.31 14.27
CA ARG A 40 -3.93 1.01 14.97
C ARG A 40 -2.54 0.71 14.35
N GLY A 41 -2.46 0.74 13.02
CA GLY A 41 -1.23 0.46 12.26
C GLY A 41 -0.92 -1.02 12.02
N ILE A 42 -1.53 -1.95 12.76
CA ILE A 42 -1.26 -3.39 12.72
C ILE A 42 -2.26 -4.09 11.78
N ASN A 43 -1.77 -4.90 10.84
CA ASN A 43 -2.62 -5.76 10.02
C ASN A 43 -3.07 -6.99 10.82
N ARG A 44 -4.37 -7.28 10.86
CA ARG A 44 -4.97 -8.43 11.53
C ARG A 44 -5.92 -9.18 10.60
N ARG A 45 -6.08 -10.49 10.84
CA ARG A 45 -7.08 -11.34 10.20
C ARG A 45 -8.25 -11.56 11.16
N LEU A 46 -9.45 -11.14 10.77
CA LEU A 46 -10.61 -11.05 11.66
C LEU A 46 -11.82 -11.77 11.06
N CYS A 47 -12.59 -12.49 11.88
CA CYS A 47 -13.88 -13.02 11.43
C CYS A 47 -14.91 -11.89 11.26
N THR A 48 -15.93 -12.10 10.43
CA THR A 48 -17.02 -11.14 10.14
C THR A 48 -17.55 -10.44 11.41
N SER A 49 -17.86 -11.20 12.47
CA SER A 49 -18.38 -10.68 13.74
C SER A 49 -17.37 -9.82 14.53
N CYS A 50 -16.07 -9.98 14.32
CA CYS A 50 -15.04 -9.13 14.92
C CYS A 50 -14.79 -7.86 14.10
N VAL A 51 -14.84 -7.93 12.76
CA VAL A 51 -14.79 -6.73 11.91
C VAL A 51 -15.89 -5.75 12.31
N LEU A 52 -17.13 -6.24 12.40
CA LEU A 52 -18.30 -5.43 12.74
C LEU A 52 -18.25 -4.89 14.19
N ARG A 53 -17.81 -5.71 15.16
CA ARG A 53 -17.63 -5.24 16.56
C ARG A 53 -16.54 -4.17 16.73
N LEU A 54 -15.47 -4.23 15.93
CA LEU A 54 -14.35 -3.29 16.03
C LEU A 54 -14.54 -2.01 15.21
N HIS A 55 -15.57 -1.97 14.35
CA HIS A 55 -15.90 -0.81 13.50
C HIS A 55 -17.38 -0.41 13.61
N PRO A 56 -17.90 -0.18 14.84
CA PRO A 56 -19.34 0.04 15.07
C PRO A 56 -19.87 1.33 14.41
N SER A 57 -18.99 2.30 14.12
CA SER A 57 -19.31 3.57 13.45
C SER A 57 -19.24 3.50 11.92
N SER A 58 -18.90 2.35 11.33
CA SER A 58 -18.71 2.20 9.87
C SER A 58 -19.93 1.61 9.15
N PHE A 59 -21.02 1.30 9.86
CA PHE A 59 -22.23 0.74 9.27
C PHE A 59 -23.44 0.89 10.19
N CYS A 60 -24.64 0.80 9.63
CA CYS A 60 -25.88 0.72 10.39
C CYS A 60 -26.10 -0.70 10.95
N PRO A 61 -26.21 -0.92 12.28
CA PRO A 61 -26.35 -2.26 12.86
C PRO A 61 -27.71 -2.92 12.60
N SER A 62 -28.75 -2.15 12.23
CA SER A 62 -30.07 -2.70 11.86
C SER A 62 -30.10 -3.25 10.43
N CYS A 63 -29.67 -2.46 9.43
CA CYS A 63 -29.78 -2.80 8.00
C CYS A 63 -28.46 -3.22 7.33
N PHE A 64 -27.34 -3.16 8.05
CA PHE A 64 -26.00 -3.50 7.55
C PHE A 64 -25.47 -2.65 6.38
N GLN A 65 -26.12 -1.52 6.10
CA GLN A 65 -25.60 -0.55 5.14
C GLN A 65 -24.27 0.03 5.64
N PHE A 66 -23.22 -0.12 4.83
CA PHE A 66 -21.90 0.44 5.09
C PHE A 66 -21.87 1.95 4.86
N TYR A 67 -21.19 2.67 5.75
CA TYR A 67 -20.93 4.11 5.64
C TYR A 67 -19.59 4.35 4.95
N ASP A 68 -19.66 4.62 3.64
CA ASP A 68 -18.54 5.24 2.96
C ASP A 68 -18.45 6.74 3.34
N LEU A 69 -17.29 7.36 3.11
CA LEU A 69 -17.03 8.76 3.47
C LEU A 69 -17.98 9.75 2.78
N SER A 70 -18.56 9.36 1.63
CA SER A 70 -19.58 10.10 0.87
C SER A 70 -21.04 9.77 1.26
N VAL A 71 -21.28 8.70 2.03
CA VAL A 71 -22.62 8.13 2.32
C VAL A 71 -22.90 8.04 3.83
N SER A 72 -22.06 8.66 4.68
CA SER A 72 -22.34 8.77 6.11
C SER A 72 -23.62 9.59 6.32
N PRO A 73 -24.63 9.08 7.06
CA PRO A 73 -25.86 9.81 7.28
C PRO A 73 -25.62 11.12 8.02
N HIS A 74 -26.36 12.16 7.60
CA HIS A 74 -26.36 13.48 8.22
C HIS A 74 -26.68 13.38 9.72
N PRO A 75 -26.10 14.22 10.61
CA PRO A 75 -26.33 14.14 12.05
C PRO A 75 -27.80 14.15 12.49
N SER A 76 -28.69 14.83 11.76
CA SER A 76 -30.14 14.84 12.03
C SER A 76 -30.85 13.51 11.73
N ASN A 77 -30.27 12.67 10.85
CA ASN A 77 -30.93 11.48 10.30
C ASN A 77 -30.33 10.19 10.87
N ARG A 78 -29.72 10.26 12.06
CA ARG A 78 -29.05 9.15 12.73
C ARG A 78 -29.19 9.20 14.25
N PHE A 79 -29.26 8.03 14.87
CA PHE A 79 -29.12 7.84 16.30
C PHE A 79 -27.76 7.25 16.63
N THR A 80 -27.16 7.68 17.75
CA THR A 80 -25.94 7.13 18.32
C THR A 80 -26.26 6.28 19.54
N CYS A 81 -25.57 5.15 19.71
CA CYS A 81 -25.74 4.31 20.89
C CYS A 81 -25.13 4.97 22.13
N SER A 82 -25.82 4.96 23.27
CA SER A 82 -25.29 5.51 24.53
C SER A 82 -24.18 4.68 25.17
N LYS A 83 -23.97 3.43 24.73
CA LYS A 83 -22.92 2.52 25.24
C LYS A 83 -21.71 2.32 24.31
N CYS A 84 -21.80 2.72 23.04
CA CYS A 84 -20.69 2.58 22.09
C CYS A 84 -20.84 3.54 20.90
N SER A 85 -19.78 3.71 20.10
CA SER A 85 -19.79 4.58 18.91
C SER A 85 -20.59 4.03 17.72
N SER A 86 -21.62 3.21 17.94
CA SER A 86 -22.48 2.69 16.88
C SER A 86 -23.50 3.73 16.42
N ILE A 87 -23.67 3.84 15.10
CA ILE A 87 -24.53 4.80 14.42
C ILE A 87 -25.62 4.02 13.67
N THR A 88 -26.88 4.45 13.80
CA THR A 88 -28.05 3.82 13.16
C THR A 88 -28.86 4.89 12.45
N HIS A 89 -29.41 4.63 11.25
CA HIS A 89 -30.30 5.60 10.60
C HIS A 89 -31.56 5.86 11.44
N SER A 90 -32.15 7.05 11.32
CA SER A 90 -33.43 7.38 11.96
C SER A 90 -34.53 6.35 11.64
N HIS A 91 -34.76 6.07 10.35
CA HIS A 91 -35.71 5.05 9.89
C HIS A 91 -35.32 3.59 10.24
N CYS A 92 -34.09 3.35 10.69
CA CYS A 92 -33.61 2.03 11.12
C CYS A 92 -33.79 1.80 12.64
N VAL A 93 -34.26 2.80 13.38
CA VAL A 93 -34.69 2.67 14.78
C VAL A 93 -36.17 2.32 14.79
N VAL A 94 -36.47 1.06 14.46
CA VAL A 94 -37.77 0.46 14.76
C VAL A 94 -37.74 0.04 16.22
N ASN A 95 -38.58 0.67 17.05
CA ASN A 95 -38.74 0.26 18.44
C ASN A 95 -39.53 -1.06 18.49
N PRO A 96 -38.96 -2.20 18.95
CA PRO A 96 -39.65 -3.49 18.89
C PRO A 96 -40.88 -3.62 19.80
N ALA A 97 -41.18 -2.59 20.61
CA ALA A 97 -42.27 -2.57 21.57
C ALA A 97 -43.65 -2.20 20.99
N CYS A 98 -43.71 -1.60 19.79
CA CYS A 98 -44.98 -1.18 19.16
C CYS A 98 -45.06 -1.59 17.68
N PRO A 99 -46.01 -2.45 17.29
CA PRO A 99 -46.43 -2.63 15.90
C PRO A 99 -47.31 -1.49 15.38
N ASP A 100 -47.78 -0.61 16.26
CA ASP A 100 -48.78 0.42 15.97
C ASP A 100 -48.15 1.81 15.72
N PRO A 101 -48.35 2.45 14.54
CA PRO A 101 -47.72 3.72 14.20
C PRO A 101 -48.13 4.95 15.03
N GLN A 102 -49.15 4.84 15.88
CA GLN A 102 -49.80 6.01 16.52
C GLN A 102 -49.23 6.42 17.91
N LEU A 103 -48.34 5.63 18.53
CA LEU A 103 -47.81 5.92 19.88
C LEU A 103 -46.31 6.28 19.90
N LEU A 104 -45.94 7.29 19.10
CA LEU A 104 -44.59 7.88 19.10
C LEU A 104 -44.28 8.78 20.30
N SER A 105 -45.23 8.96 21.23
CA SER A 105 -45.09 9.79 22.43
C SER A 105 -45.56 9.04 23.68
N SER A 106 -44.61 8.67 24.55
CA SER A 106 -44.73 8.40 26.02
C SER A 106 -43.95 7.17 26.49
N THR A 107 -42.62 7.25 26.50
CA THR A 107 -41.81 6.66 27.58
C THR A 107 -40.55 7.50 27.76
N SER A 108 -40.41 8.12 28.93
CA SER A 108 -39.42 9.16 29.20
C SER A 108 -37.98 8.62 29.23
N SER A 109 -37.06 9.32 28.57
CA SER A 109 -35.59 9.30 28.82
C SER A 109 -34.75 8.07 28.45
N SER A 110 -35.27 7.02 27.77
CA SER A 110 -34.41 5.89 27.37
C SER A 110 -33.48 6.24 26.19
N SER A 111 -32.20 6.51 26.49
CA SER A 111 -31.17 6.72 25.47
C SER A 111 -31.04 5.51 24.53
N TYR A 112 -30.87 5.75 23.21
CA TYR A 112 -30.83 4.68 22.22
C TYR A 112 -29.70 3.66 22.48
N LEU A 113 -30.04 2.37 22.40
CA LEU A 113 -29.09 1.25 22.44
C LEU A 113 -29.11 0.50 21.11
N CYS A 114 -27.95 0.35 20.48
CA CYS A 114 -27.82 -0.46 19.28
C CYS A 114 -28.06 -1.96 19.62
N PRO A 115 -28.47 -2.80 18.64
CA PRO A 115 -28.76 -4.21 18.89
C PRO A 115 -27.65 -5.00 19.63
N PRO A 116 -26.33 -4.78 19.35
CA PRO A 116 -25.24 -5.38 20.11
C PRO A 116 -25.13 -4.94 21.58
N CYS A 117 -25.57 -3.73 21.93
CA CYS A 117 -25.52 -3.20 23.30
C CYS A 117 -26.82 -3.43 24.09
N ALA A 118 -27.92 -3.66 23.38
CA ALA A 118 -29.22 -4.02 23.97
C ALA A 118 -29.33 -5.51 24.32
N LYS A 119 -28.58 -6.40 23.64
CA LYS A 119 -28.63 -7.87 23.85
C LYS A 119 -27.23 -8.43 24.15
N PRO A 120 -26.97 -9.00 25.34
CA PRO A 120 -25.62 -9.44 25.73
C PRO A 120 -25.07 -10.56 24.83
N ASN A 121 -25.94 -11.47 24.37
CA ASN A 121 -25.58 -12.61 23.52
C ASN A 121 -25.78 -12.31 22.02
N PHE A 122 -25.63 -11.05 21.60
CA PHE A 122 -25.85 -10.66 20.20
C PHE A 122 -24.75 -11.19 19.27
N SER A 123 -25.13 -12.02 18.29
CA SER A 123 -24.26 -12.41 17.18
C SER A 123 -24.65 -11.69 15.89
N PHE A 124 -23.68 -11.03 15.27
CA PHE A 124 -23.83 -10.44 13.93
C PHE A 124 -23.96 -11.51 12.84
N PHE A 125 -23.20 -12.60 12.97
CA PHE A 125 -22.94 -13.56 11.91
C PHE A 125 -22.74 -14.92 12.55
N ASP A 126 -23.65 -15.83 12.24
CA ASP A 126 -23.68 -17.17 12.78
C ASP A 126 -23.95 -18.16 11.65
N LEU A 127 -22.96 -19.02 11.39
CA LEU A 127 -23.07 -20.07 10.37
C LEU A 127 -23.36 -21.44 10.98
N ASP A 128 -23.26 -21.56 12.30
CA ASP A 128 -23.03 -22.82 13.01
C ASP A 128 -24.29 -23.25 13.79
N SER A 129 -25.18 -22.31 14.16
CA SER A 129 -26.39 -22.55 14.97
C SER A 129 -27.58 -23.24 14.29
N LYS A 130 -27.43 -23.75 13.06
CA LYS A 130 -28.46 -24.59 12.41
C LYS A 130 -27.84 -25.80 11.72
N PRO A 131 -28.33 -27.03 11.97
CA PRO A 131 -27.95 -28.20 11.18
C PRO A 131 -28.49 -28.03 9.76
N ARG A 132 -27.63 -27.58 8.83
CA ARG A 132 -28.00 -27.46 7.42
C ARG A 132 -27.85 -28.81 6.74
N ILE A 133 -28.90 -29.22 6.04
CA ILE A 133 -28.94 -30.42 5.19
C ILE A 133 -27.87 -30.34 4.07
N SER A 134 -27.48 -29.12 3.67
CA SER A 134 -26.35 -28.87 2.78
C SER A 134 -25.25 -28.03 3.45
N PRO A 135 -23.97 -28.38 3.29
CA PRO A 135 -22.89 -27.60 3.88
C PRO A 135 -22.74 -26.26 3.17
N LYS A 136 -22.91 -25.16 3.93
CA LYS A 136 -22.52 -23.76 3.58
C LYS A 136 -23.46 -22.97 2.65
N SER A 137 -24.78 -23.16 2.71
CA SER A 137 -25.70 -22.18 2.10
C SER A 137 -25.67 -20.83 2.86
N ILE A 138 -25.43 -19.73 2.15
CA ILE A 138 -25.46 -18.36 2.68
C ILE A 138 -26.86 -17.78 2.41
N ASP A 139 -27.61 -17.43 3.46
CA ASP A 139 -28.89 -16.73 3.28
C ASP A 139 -28.70 -15.23 2.98
N ARG A 140 -29.76 -14.57 2.47
CA ARG A 140 -29.72 -13.15 2.09
C ARG A 140 -29.24 -12.24 3.23
N LYS A 141 -29.64 -12.52 4.47
CA LYS A 141 -29.25 -11.73 5.65
C LYS A 141 -27.75 -11.87 5.91
N THR A 142 -27.27 -13.11 5.96
CA THR A 142 -25.86 -13.49 6.11
C THR A 142 -24.99 -12.90 5.01
N ALA A 143 -25.48 -12.87 3.76
CA ALA A 143 -24.80 -12.25 2.63
C ALA A 143 -24.61 -10.73 2.81
N VAL A 144 -25.64 -10.00 3.25
CA VAL A 144 -25.55 -8.55 3.50
C VAL A 144 -24.59 -8.25 4.66
N VAL A 145 -24.64 -9.03 5.75
CA VAL A 145 -23.70 -8.91 6.88
C VAL A 145 -22.26 -9.16 6.43
N LEU A 146 -22.04 -10.17 5.59
CA LEU A 146 -20.73 -10.49 5.02
C LEU A 146 -20.21 -9.36 4.10
N LEU A 147 -21.06 -8.86 3.21
CA LEU A 147 -20.75 -7.75 2.31
C LEU A 147 -20.38 -6.48 3.09
N CYS A 148 -21.10 -6.20 4.19
CA CYS A 148 -20.80 -5.09 5.09
C CYS A 148 -19.39 -5.20 5.68
N ALA A 149 -19.03 -6.36 6.24
CA ALA A 149 -17.69 -6.60 6.78
C ALA A 149 -16.61 -6.54 5.68
N ALA A 150 -16.89 -7.05 4.49
CA ALA A 150 -15.96 -7.00 3.35
C ALA A 150 -15.71 -5.56 2.88
N LYS A 151 -16.74 -4.68 2.87
CA LYS A 151 -16.59 -3.25 2.59
C LYS A 151 -15.71 -2.56 3.64
N ILE A 152 -15.96 -2.78 4.93
CA ILE A 152 -15.14 -2.26 6.03
C ILE A 152 -13.66 -2.69 5.88
N ALA A 153 -13.43 -3.97 5.56
CA ALA A 153 -12.10 -4.52 5.34
C ALA A 153 -11.40 -3.87 4.12
N SER A 154 -12.11 -3.75 3.00
CA SER A 154 -11.63 -3.07 1.79
C SER A 154 -11.22 -1.62 2.08
N THR A 155 -12.09 -0.82 2.71
CA THR A 155 -11.77 0.57 3.07
C THR A 155 -10.61 0.66 4.07
N SER A 156 -10.51 -0.26 5.03
CA SER A 156 -9.37 -0.32 5.96
C SER A 156 -8.06 -0.59 5.23
N MET A 157 -8.04 -1.53 4.30
CA MET A 157 -6.83 -1.86 3.53
C MET A 157 -6.52 -0.81 2.45
N GLY A 158 -7.52 -0.14 1.88
CA GLY A 158 -7.32 1.03 1.01
C GLY A 158 -6.59 2.16 1.74
N LYS A 159 -7.05 2.51 2.95
CA LYS A 159 -6.34 3.46 3.84
C LYS A 159 -4.92 2.99 4.16
N ALA A 160 -4.74 1.69 4.43
CA ALA A 160 -3.42 1.13 4.68
C ALA A 160 -2.46 1.27 3.48
N ALA A 161 -2.96 1.03 2.25
CA ALA A 161 -2.19 1.11 1.03
C ALA A 161 -1.79 2.55 0.68
N ILE A 162 -2.66 3.53 0.92
CA ILE A 162 -2.34 4.96 0.75
C ILE A 162 -1.16 5.35 1.66
N VAL A 163 -1.23 5.00 2.95
CA VAL A 163 -0.14 5.26 3.92
C VAL A 163 1.16 4.58 3.49
N ALA A 164 1.08 3.30 3.07
CA ALA A 164 2.27 2.55 2.63
C ALA A 164 2.95 3.17 1.40
N ARG A 165 2.18 3.70 0.43
CA ARG A 165 2.71 4.43 -0.73
C ARG A 165 3.42 5.71 -0.31
N ALA A 166 2.77 6.55 0.51
CA ALA A 166 3.36 7.79 1.00
C ALA A 166 4.65 7.55 1.82
N ASP A 167 4.69 6.49 2.64
CA ASP A 167 5.89 6.06 3.37
C ASP A 167 7.02 5.59 2.44
N ALA A 168 6.70 4.87 1.36
CA ALA A 168 7.68 4.44 0.36
C ALA A 168 8.26 5.64 -0.40
N GLU A 169 7.42 6.56 -0.88
CA GLU A 169 7.82 7.79 -1.56
C GLU A 169 8.69 8.70 -0.69
N ARG A 170 8.41 8.76 0.62
CA ARG A 170 9.26 9.47 1.58
C ARG A 170 10.65 8.83 1.67
N LYS A 171 10.70 7.50 1.90
CA LYS A 171 11.97 6.75 1.99
C LYS A 171 12.82 6.84 0.72
N VAL A 172 12.20 6.84 -0.47
CA VAL A 172 12.91 7.02 -1.74
C VAL A 172 13.58 8.40 -1.82
N ARG A 173 12.88 9.47 -1.42
CA ARG A 173 13.43 10.83 -1.36
C ARG A 173 14.56 10.98 -0.33
N GLU A 174 14.38 10.44 0.87
CA GLU A 174 15.40 10.40 1.92
C GLU A 174 16.66 9.66 1.46
N ALA A 175 16.51 8.47 0.86
CA ALA A 175 17.62 7.69 0.32
C ALA A 175 18.33 8.39 -0.85
N ALA A 176 17.59 9.12 -1.70
CA ALA A 176 18.17 9.92 -2.78
C ALA A 176 19.03 11.08 -2.23
N MET A 177 18.54 11.81 -1.23
CA MET A 177 19.29 12.89 -0.57
C MET A 177 20.52 12.35 0.19
N ALA A 178 20.40 11.23 0.90
CA ALA A 178 21.52 10.58 1.57
C ALA A 178 22.62 10.16 0.57
N ARG A 179 22.24 9.56 -0.57
CA ARG A 179 23.18 9.21 -1.65
C ARG A 179 23.82 10.44 -2.31
N LYS A 180 23.12 11.56 -2.41
CA LYS A 180 23.70 12.83 -2.90
C LYS A 180 24.79 13.33 -1.95
N ARG A 181 24.47 13.49 -0.66
CA ARG A 181 25.43 13.92 0.37
C ARG A 181 26.65 13.00 0.48
N ALA A 182 26.44 11.69 0.36
CA ALA A 182 27.54 10.73 0.36
C ALA A 182 28.50 10.90 -0.83
N ARG A 183 28.00 11.24 -2.02
CA ARG A 183 28.85 11.56 -3.19
C ARG A 183 29.60 12.87 -2.98
N GLU A 184 28.92 13.92 -2.56
CA GLU A 184 29.51 15.24 -2.27
C GLU A 184 30.65 15.13 -1.23
N ALA A 185 30.47 14.31 -0.19
CA ALA A 185 31.51 14.02 0.80
C ALA A 185 32.73 13.27 0.21
N LEU A 186 32.49 12.27 -0.66
CA LEU A 186 33.58 11.53 -1.33
C LEU A 186 34.35 12.42 -2.34
N GLU A 187 33.64 13.28 -3.07
CA GLU A 187 34.24 14.29 -3.96
C GLU A 187 35.12 15.27 -3.18
N HIS A 188 34.64 15.74 -2.02
CA HIS A 188 35.42 16.61 -1.13
C HIS A 188 36.68 15.92 -0.58
N VAL A 189 36.59 14.67 -0.15
CA VAL A 189 37.77 13.88 0.28
C VAL A 189 38.76 13.69 -0.87
N GLY A 190 38.28 13.44 -2.10
CA GLY A 190 39.11 13.39 -3.30
C GLY A 190 39.88 14.68 -3.56
N PHE A 191 39.21 15.83 -3.44
CA PHE A 191 39.82 17.15 -3.56
C PHE A 191 40.89 17.41 -2.48
N VAL A 192 40.59 17.12 -1.21
CA VAL A 192 41.54 17.29 -0.10
C VAL A 192 42.79 16.42 -0.29
N LEU A 193 42.62 15.15 -0.71
CA LEU A 193 43.75 14.26 -1.00
C LEU A 193 44.59 14.73 -2.18
N ALA A 194 43.98 15.33 -3.21
CA ALA A 194 44.71 15.91 -4.34
C ALA A 194 45.52 17.14 -3.90
N ARG A 195 44.93 18.03 -3.09
CA ARG A 195 45.60 19.23 -2.55
C ARG A 195 46.77 18.87 -1.63
N GLU A 196 46.60 17.92 -0.72
CA GLU A 196 47.66 17.44 0.18
C GLU A 196 48.83 16.83 -0.61
N ARG A 197 48.55 16.07 -1.68
CA ARG A 197 49.59 15.53 -2.57
C ARG A 197 50.31 16.61 -3.37
N ALA A 198 49.67 17.73 -3.69
CA ALA A 198 50.32 18.86 -4.34
C ALA A 198 51.28 19.57 -3.36
N ARG A 199 50.83 19.88 -2.13
CA ARG A 199 51.65 20.55 -1.11
C ARG A 199 52.93 19.75 -0.80
N ARG A 200 52.83 18.43 -0.63
CA ARG A 200 54.00 17.57 -0.37
C ARG A 200 55.03 17.53 -1.50
N LYS A 201 54.62 17.77 -2.75
CA LYS A 201 55.55 17.87 -3.89
C LYS A 201 56.28 19.21 -3.91
N GLU A 202 55.59 20.27 -3.51
CA GLU A 202 56.17 21.60 -3.36
C GLU A 202 57.20 21.60 -2.23
N GLU A 203 56.82 21.12 -1.04
CA GLU A 203 57.71 20.93 0.13
C GLU A 203 58.98 20.15 -0.23
N ALA A 204 58.84 18.98 -0.88
CA ALA A 204 59.98 18.15 -1.31
C ALA A 204 60.86 18.80 -2.41
N SER A 205 60.39 19.83 -3.11
CA SER A 205 61.19 20.55 -4.12
C SER A 205 62.00 21.69 -3.52
N VAL A 206 61.59 22.24 -2.37
CA VAL A 206 62.30 23.35 -1.69
C VAL A 206 63.55 22.83 -0.97
N GLU A 207 63.50 21.63 -0.38
CA GLU A 207 64.64 21.03 0.34
C GLU A 207 65.80 20.57 -0.57
N VAL A 208 65.61 20.52 -1.90
CA VAL A 208 66.62 20.10 -2.88
C VAL A 208 67.41 21.29 -3.48
N SER A 209 67.07 22.54 -3.14
CA SER A 209 67.82 23.73 -3.58
C SER A 209 69.06 24.02 -2.72
N GLY A 210 69.73 22.97 -2.25
CA GLY A 210 70.70 23.00 -1.13
C GLY A 210 72.03 22.26 -1.34
N SER A 211 72.36 21.81 -2.55
CA SER A 211 73.74 21.51 -2.96
C SER A 211 73.82 21.43 -4.48
N GLY A 212 74.74 22.18 -5.10
CA GLY A 212 74.82 22.29 -6.55
C GLY A 212 75.52 21.11 -7.21
N ASN A 213 75.14 20.82 -8.47
CA ASN A 213 76.11 20.34 -9.44
C ASN A 213 75.73 20.74 -10.87
N LEU A 214 76.73 21.20 -11.64
CA LEU A 214 76.60 21.61 -13.05
C LEU A 214 76.67 20.37 -13.95
N GLY A 215 75.88 20.29 -15.03
CA GLY A 215 75.80 19.03 -15.78
C GLY A 215 75.09 18.96 -17.15
N MET A 216 75.34 19.92 -18.05
CA MET A 216 75.29 19.76 -19.53
C MET A 216 74.01 19.27 -20.28
N LYS A 217 73.68 20.05 -21.33
CA LYS A 217 73.17 19.65 -22.66
C LYS A 217 71.72 19.12 -22.84
N GLU A 218 70.83 20.09 -23.05
CA GLU A 218 70.27 20.38 -24.39
C GLU A 218 70.45 19.32 -25.50
N LYS A 219 69.33 18.73 -25.97
CA LYS A 219 69.06 18.57 -27.40
C LYS A 219 67.56 18.58 -27.71
N GLU A 220 67.15 19.54 -28.53
CA GLU A 220 65.80 19.73 -29.05
C GLU A 220 65.54 18.86 -30.31
N ARG A 221 64.33 18.27 -30.44
CA ARG A 221 63.46 18.40 -31.65
C ARG A 221 62.05 17.77 -31.50
N ASN A 222 61.12 18.63 -31.11
CA ASN A 222 59.74 18.82 -31.58
C ASN A 222 59.06 17.80 -32.56
N ARG A 223 57.88 17.27 -32.14
CA ARG A 223 56.61 16.95 -32.89
C ARG A 223 56.72 16.24 -34.27
N ASN A 224 55.99 15.17 -34.59
CA ASN A 224 54.57 14.80 -34.38
C ASN A 224 54.38 13.29 -34.79
N LEU A 225 53.24 12.57 -34.73
CA LEU A 225 51.82 12.81 -34.36
C LEU A 225 51.13 11.45 -34.04
N GLY A 226 50.10 11.43 -33.17
CA GLY A 226 48.98 10.46 -33.21
C GLY A 226 49.10 9.16 -32.38
N PRO A 227 47.97 8.52 -31.96
CA PRO A 227 47.96 7.73 -30.73
C PRO A 227 47.44 6.28 -30.84
N THR A 228 48.05 5.35 -30.10
CA THR A 228 47.36 4.13 -29.63
C THR A 228 47.80 3.76 -28.22
N VAL A 229 46.83 3.72 -27.30
CA VAL A 229 47.05 3.22 -25.94
C VAL A 229 46.97 1.70 -25.96
N LYS A 230 48.12 1.03 -25.84
CA LYS A 230 48.20 -0.35 -25.35
C LYS A 230 49.19 -0.41 -24.21
N ALA A 231 48.65 -0.64 -23.00
CA ALA A 231 49.44 -0.76 -21.79
C ALA A 231 49.93 -2.19 -21.62
N GLU A 232 51.08 -2.49 -22.22
CA GLU A 232 51.89 -3.66 -21.92
C GLU A 232 53.30 -3.16 -21.65
N ASN A 233 53.77 -3.29 -20.41
CA ASN A 233 55.17 -3.09 -20.10
C ASN A 233 55.56 -4.00 -18.92
N ALA A 234 56.22 -5.10 -19.23
CA ALA A 234 57.06 -5.79 -18.27
C ALA A 234 58.44 -5.13 -18.30
N PHE A 235 58.94 -4.70 -17.14
CA PHE A 235 60.38 -4.54 -16.96
C PHE A 235 60.75 -4.81 -15.51
N GLU A 236 61.91 -5.42 -15.31
CA GLU A 236 62.34 -6.03 -14.06
C GLU A 236 63.34 -5.15 -13.28
N ILE A 237 63.31 -5.30 -11.94
CA ILE A 237 64.48 -5.26 -11.03
C ILE A 237 65.11 -3.84 -10.77
N PRO A 238 65.63 -3.51 -9.56
CA PRO A 238 66.15 -4.41 -8.52
C PRO A 238 65.48 -4.37 -7.13
N ALA A 239 65.87 -5.35 -6.31
CA ALA A 239 65.32 -5.63 -4.99
C ALA A 239 65.90 -4.77 -3.87
N VAL A 240 65.02 -4.20 -3.03
CA VAL A 240 65.27 -3.93 -1.61
C VAL A 240 64.01 -4.32 -0.83
N SER A 241 64.19 -4.97 0.31
CA SER A 241 63.14 -5.70 1.03
C SER A 241 62.19 -4.81 1.84
N THR A 242 60.88 -4.89 1.59
CA THR A 242 59.87 -4.73 2.66
C THR A 242 58.61 -5.56 2.37
N LEU A 243 58.00 -6.10 3.41
CA LEU A 243 56.99 -7.17 3.36
C LEU A 243 55.54 -6.62 3.21
N ASN A 244 54.67 -7.39 2.56
CA ASN A 244 53.20 -7.40 2.70
C ASN A 244 52.36 -6.15 2.28
N THR A 245 52.17 -5.92 0.97
CA THR A 245 51.08 -5.03 0.49
C THR A 245 50.35 -5.47 -0.81
N GLY A 246 50.64 -6.65 -1.37
CA GLY A 246 50.11 -7.07 -2.67
C GLY A 246 48.61 -7.44 -2.70
N THR A 247 48.09 -8.08 -1.63
CA THR A 247 46.75 -8.66 -1.59
C THR A 247 45.61 -7.66 -1.33
N ALA A 248 45.92 -6.51 -0.71
CA ALA A 248 44.91 -5.51 -0.37
C ALA A 248 44.37 -4.72 -1.59
N LEU A 249 45.18 -4.56 -2.65
CA LEU A 249 44.80 -3.77 -3.83
C LEU A 249 43.93 -4.55 -4.83
N THR A 250 44.14 -5.86 -4.96
CA THR A 250 43.30 -6.74 -5.79
C THR A 250 41.91 -6.88 -5.19
N GLN A 251 41.81 -7.18 -3.89
CA GLN A 251 40.54 -7.31 -3.17
C GLN A 251 39.69 -6.02 -3.24
N ARG A 252 40.33 -4.84 -3.22
CA ARG A 252 39.64 -3.54 -3.36
C ARG A 252 39.09 -3.31 -4.77
N ARG A 253 39.77 -3.81 -5.81
CA ARG A 253 39.35 -3.71 -7.22
C ARG A 253 38.18 -4.65 -7.52
N GLU A 254 38.20 -5.86 -6.97
CA GLU A 254 37.09 -6.82 -7.07
C GLU A 254 35.84 -6.33 -6.33
N SER A 255 35.99 -5.77 -5.13
CA SER A 255 34.91 -5.14 -4.37
C SER A 255 34.24 -3.99 -5.15
N LEU A 256 35.02 -3.13 -5.80
CA LEU A 256 34.50 -2.03 -6.63
C LEU A 256 33.75 -2.55 -7.87
N ASN A 257 34.29 -3.58 -8.53
CA ASN A 257 33.63 -4.23 -9.67
C ASN A 257 32.31 -4.91 -9.27
N GLY A 258 32.27 -5.54 -8.08
CA GLY A 258 31.05 -6.09 -7.49
C GLY A 258 29.99 -5.02 -7.23
N PHE A 259 30.38 -3.89 -6.63
CA PHE A 259 29.49 -2.76 -6.38
C PHE A 259 28.93 -2.13 -7.67
N VAL A 260 29.76 -2.00 -8.72
CA VAL A 260 29.32 -1.51 -10.04
C VAL A 260 28.32 -2.48 -10.68
N ARG A 261 28.53 -3.80 -10.60
CA ARG A 261 27.55 -4.79 -11.07
C ARG A 261 26.23 -4.69 -10.29
N GLN A 262 26.29 -4.57 -8.97
CA GLN A 262 25.11 -4.44 -8.11
C GLN A 262 24.32 -3.16 -8.40
N MET A 263 25.00 -2.02 -8.61
CA MET A 263 24.37 -0.77 -9.07
C MET A 263 23.74 -0.89 -10.46
N SER A 264 24.35 -1.64 -11.37
CA SER A 264 23.80 -1.91 -12.71
C SER A 264 22.49 -2.72 -12.64
N MET A 265 22.47 -3.79 -11.84
CA MET A 265 21.27 -4.61 -11.64
C MET A 265 20.11 -3.79 -11.05
N VAL A 266 20.36 -3.01 -9.99
CA VAL A 266 19.34 -2.12 -9.40
C VAL A 266 18.84 -1.07 -10.40
N LYS A 267 19.71 -0.55 -11.29
CA LYS A 267 19.31 0.41 -12.32
C LYS A 267 18.39 -0.22 -13.37
N ASN A 268 18.63 -1.48 -13.73
CA ASN A 268 17.79 -2.24 -14.66
C ASN A 268 16.45 -2.64 -14.03
N GLU A 269 16.43 -3.05 -12.76
CA GLU A 269 15.20 -3.35 -12.02
C GLU A 269 14.29 -2.11 -11.90
N VAL A 270 14.86 -0.94 -11.60
CA VAL A 270 14.10 0.32 -11.55
C VAL A 270 13.55 0.70 -12.93
N ALA A 271 14.33 0.51 -14.00
CA ALA A 271 13.86 0.77 -15.36
C ALA A 271 12.67 -0.16 -15.74
N ALA A 272 12.80 -1.46 -15.48
CA ALA A 272 11.72 -2.43 -15.73
C ALA A 272 10.45 -2.11 -14.92
N SER A 273 10.60 -1.77 -13.63
CA SER A 273 9.47 -1.39 -12.76
C SER A 273 8.78 -0.10 -13.22
N MET A 274 9.53 0.88 -13.75
CA MET A 274 8.95 2.09 -14.35
C MET A 274 8.18 1.78 -15.65
N GLU A 275 8.69 0.87 -16.48
CA GLU A 275 8.01 0.46 -17.70
C GLU A 275 6.72 -0.33 -17.42
N GLU A 276 6.75 -1.26 -16.45
CA GLU A 276 5.56 -1.99 -15.99
C GLU A 276 4.50 -1.04 -15.40
N SER A 277 4.92 -0.04 -14.60
CA SER A 277 4.02 1.00 -14.09
C SER A 277 3.40 1.87 -15.20
N ALA A 278 4.15 2.15 -16.27
CA ALA A 278 3.61 2.85 -17.44
C ALA A 278 2.58 1.99 -18.20
N ARG A 279 2.85 0.69 -18.39
CA ARG A 279 1.91 -0.26 -19.00
C ARG A 279 0.59 -0.34 -18.21
N HIS A 280 0.63 -0.46 -16.89
CA HIS A 280 -0.58 -0.47 -16.05
C HIS A 280 -1.39 0.84 -16.15
N LYS A 281 -0.73 2.01 -16.20
CA LYS A 281 -1.45 3.30 -16.39
C LYS A 281 -2.13 3.38 -17.75
N ASN A 282 -1.51 2.87 -18.81
CA ASN A 282 -2.11 2.85 -20.14
C ASN A 282 -3.35 1.93 -20.20
N VAL A 283 -3.33 0.81 -19.48
CA VAL A 283 -4.52 -0.07 -19.33
C VAL A 283 -5.64 0.64 -18.57
N GLU A 284 -5.35 1.29 -17.42
CA GLU A 284 -6.35 2.03 -16.64
C GLU A 284 -6.99 3.18 -17.45
N VAL A 285 -6.21 3.86 -18.30
CA VAL A 285 -6.71 4.89 -19.21
C VAL A 285 -7.59 4.29 -20.32
N ALA A 286 -7.19 3.15 -20.90
CA ALA A 286 -7.99 2.46 -21.92
C ALA A 286 -9.34 1.98 -21.37
N GLU A 287 -9.37 1.40 -20.16
CA GLU A 287 -10.62 0.99 -19.49
C GLU A 287 -11.54 2.19 -19.20
N ARG A 288 -10.99 3.33 -18.76
CA ARG A 288 -11.79 4.56 -18.58
C ARG A 288 -12.40 5.07 -19.89
N LEU A 289 -11.65 5.04 -21.00
CA LEU A 289 -12.15 5.46 -22.30
C LEU A 289 -13.27 4.53 -22.81
N GLN A 290 -13.13 3.21 -22.64
CA GLN A 290 -14.18 2.25 -22.97
C GLN A 290 -15.43 2.44 -22.09
N SER A 291 -15.26 2.69 -20.79
CA SER A 291 -16.38 2.97 -19.87
C SER A 291 -17.13 4.24 -20.24
N ASN A 292 -16.45 5.29 -20.71
CA ASN A 292 -17.09 6.54 -21.11
C ASN A 292 -17.88 6.40 -22.42
N ASN A 293 -17.36 5.64 -23.39
CA ASN A 293 -18.07 5.41 -24.65
C ASN A 293 -19.37 4.61 -24.46
N ASN A 294 -19.40 3.65 -23.52
CA ASN A 294 -20.63 2.91 -23.20
C ASN A 294 -21.71 3.78 -22.53
N ILE A 295 -21.33 4.86 -21.83
CA ILE A 295 -22.30 5.79 -21.22
C ILE A 295 -22.97 6.68 -22.28
N GLY A 296 -22.22 7.11 -23.32
CA GLY A 296 -22.80 7.87 -24.44
C GLY A 296 -23.89 7.10 -25.18
N LEU A 297 -23.62 5.80 -25.45
CA LEU A 297 -24.49 4.94 -26.26
C LEU A 297 -25.83 4.56 -25.57
N LEU A 298 -25.90 4.67 -24.24
CA LEU A 298 -27.16 4.49 -23.49
C LEU A 298 -28.04 5.75 -23.54
N ASN A 299 -27.43 6.94 -23.45
CA ASN A 299 -28.16 8.22 -23.49
C ASN A 299 -28.81 8.53 -24.85
N GLU A 300 -28.27 8.00 -25.96
CA GLU A 300 -28.93 8.11 -27.27
C GLU A 300 -30.13 7.17 -27.40
N LYS A 301 -30.16 6.05 -26.66
CA LYS A 301 -31.25 5.08 -26.75
C LYS A 301 -32.51 5.51 -26.00
N GLU A 302 -32.38 6.11 -24.81
CA GLU A 302 -33.51 6.65 -24.04
C GLU A 302 -34.20 7.85 -24.71
N LYS A 303 -33.55 8.49 -25.69
CA LYS A 303 -34.09 9.67 -26.38
C LYS A 303 -35.05 9.34 -27.53
N ASN A 304 -35.06 8.10 -28.03
CA ASN A 304 -35.94 7.66 -29.12
C ASN A 304 -37.25 7.00 -28.68
N GLU A 305 -37.40 6.56 -27.41
CA GLU A 305 -38.61 5.86 -26.94
C GLU A 305 -39.69 6.79 -26.33
N ASN A 306 -39.42 8.09 -26.18
CA ASN A 306 -40.37 9.07 -25.61
C ASN A 306 -41.11 9.90 -26.69
N GLY A 307 -41.17 9.40 -27.93
CA GLY A 307 -41.56 10.17 -29.12
C GLY A 307 -42.96 9.91 -29.68
N GLU A 308 -43.81 9.09 -29.04
CA GLU A 308 -45.12 8.74 -29.62
C GLU A 308 -46.20 8.41 -28.56
N VAL A 309 -46.90 9.45 -28.09
CA VAL A 309 -48.22 9.31 -27.44
C VAL A 309 -49.15 10.36 -28.03
N GLU A 310 -50.13 9.91 -28.80
CA GLU A 310 -51.03 10.77 -29.59
C GLU A 310 -52.02 11.60 -28.76
N HIS A 311 -52.49 12.65 -29.43
CA HIS A 311 -53.33 13.72 -28.91
C HIS A 311 -54.83 13.43 -29.16
N VAL A 312 -55.50 12.77 -28.21
CA VAL A 312 -56.95 12.58 -28.26
C VAL A 312 -57.68 13.82 -27.74
N LYS A 313 -58.26 14.60 -28.65
CA LYS A 313 -59.20 15.69 -28.33
C LYS A 313 -60.56 15.11 -27.94
N ASN A 314 -61.12 15.57 -26.82
CA ASN A 314 -62.53 15.41 -26.50
C ASN A 314 -63.21 16.79 -26.57
N ASP A 315 -64.16 16.93 -27.49
CA ASP A 315 -64.94 18.14 -27.71
C ASP A 315 -66.43 17.86 -27.45
N HIS A 316 -67.06 18.71 -26.64
CA HIS A 316 -68.52 18.89 -26.51
C HIS A 316 -69.29 17.66 -25.91
N ILE A 317 -70.45 17.77 -25.26
CA ILE A 317 -71.64 18.64 -25.43
C ILE A 317 -72.22 19.04 -24.06
N GLY A 318 -72.82 20.24 -23.96
CA GLY A 318 -73.50 20.73 -22.75
C GLY A 318 -74.99 20.38 -22.64
N GLY A 319 -75.58 20.52 -21.45
CA GLY A 319 -76.98 20.17 -21.16
C GLY A 319 -77.62 21.02 -20.07
N THR A 320 -78.29 22.10 -20.52
CA THR A 320 -79.32 22.94 -19.87
C THR A 320 -79.78 22.67 -18.44
N VAL A 321 -79.76 23.76 -17.65
CA VAL A 321 -80.59 24.01 -16.45
C VAL A 321 -82.08 23.88 -16.77
N ASN A 322 -82.90 23.39 -15.83
CA ASN A 322 -84.34 23.62 -15.84
C ASN A 322 -84.88 23.87 -14.42
N THR A 323 -85.61 24.95 -14.27
CA THR A 323 -86.27 25.38 -13.03
C THR A 323 -87.74 25.05 -13.09
N THR A 324 -88.34 24.38 -12.10
CA THR A 324 -89.75 24.61 -11.70
C THR A 324 -90.16 23.88 -10.42
N LYS A 325 -90.96 24.60 -9.61
CA LYS A 325 -91.69 24.20 -8.38
C LYS A 325 -90.85 24.03 -7.11
#